data_AF-A0A925SEE5-F1
#
_entry.id   AF-A0A925SEE5-F1
#
_cell.length_a   1.000
_cell.length_b   1.000
_cell.length_c   1.000
_cell.angle_alpha   90.00
_cell.angle_beta   90.00
_cell.angle_gamma   90.00
#
_symmetry.space_group_name_H-M   'P 1'
#
loop_
_entity.id
_entity.type
_entity.pdbx_description
1 polymer ?
#
loop_
_entity_poly.entity_id
_entity_poly.type
_entity_poly.pdbx_seq_one_letter_code
_entity_poly.pdbx_strand_id
1 'polypeptide(L)'
;NTFHEAVEDIQDATFFLIKNRDKIGIDPQKIILSGSSAGAEGVLNAAYQPPCCYGLDSGPVSYAGVISMAGAIPDTSRIFKESAIPSLLFHGTCDNLVPYASASHHYCKESQPGYLVLHGAYTIAQKLKQTGTPYWLYTYCNAAHEIAGDPMHQNFTEIIDFCYSFVLNKNTEQRVTVLKTDKKPCEYQTFNFCNE
;
A
#
# COMPACT_ATOMS: atom_id res chain seq x y z
N ASN A 1 -5.20 15.81 11.89
CA ASN A 1 -3.92 15.05 11.86
C ASN A 1 -3.73 14.65 10.42
N THR A 2 -2.53 14.84 9.87
CA THR A 2 -2.21 14.77 8.45
C THR A 2 -2.72 13.52 7.73
N PHE A 3 -2.61 12.32 8.34
CA PHE A 3 -3.16 11.10 7.72
C PHE A 3 -4.68 11.13 7.58
N HIS A 4 -5.38 11.71 8.55
CA HIS A 4 -6.84 11.79 8.53
C HIS A 4 -7.32 12.77 7.45
N GLU A 5 -6.70 13.94 7.36
CA GLU A 5 -6.99 14.95 6.34
C GLU A 5 -6.71 14.39 4.93
N ALA A 6 -5.61 13.67 4.74
CA ALA A 6 -5.33 12.99 3.47
C ALA A 6 -6.38 11.93 3.10
N VAL A 7 -6.91 11.21 4.09
CA VAL A 7 -8.00 10.24 3.86
C VAL A 7 -9.28 10.96 3.46
N GLU A 8 -9.63 12.06 4.12
CA GLU A 8 -10.81 12.87 3.78
C GLU A 8 -10.72 13.41 2.35
N ASP A 9 -9.57 13.97 1.96
CA ASP A 9 -9.34 14.47 0.59
C ASP A 9 -9.47 13.36 -0.47
N ILE A 10 -8.93 12.17 -0.20
CA ILE A 10 -9.06 11.01 -1.10
C ILE A 10 -10.51 10.55 -1.20
N GLN A 11 -11.25 10.54 -0.09
CA GLN A 11 -12.67 10.16 -0.06
C GLN A 11 -13.54 11.19 -0.79
N ASP A 12 -13.26 12.48 -0.66
CA ASP A 12 -13.94 13.55 -1.39
C ASP A 12 -13.69 13.46 -2.89
N ALA A 13 -12.44 13.22 -3.31
CA ALA A 13 -12.11 12.95 -4.70
C ALA A 13 -12.82 11.71 -5.24
N THR A 14 -12.88 10.64 -4.43
CA THR A 14 -13.61 9.40 -4.78
C THR A 14 -15.11 9.67 -4.94
N PHE A 15 -15.70 10.43 -4.01
CA PHE A 15 -17.11 10.82 -4.07
C PHE A 15 -17.42 11.64 -5.33
N PHE A 16 -16.54 12.59 -5.68
CA PHE A 16 -16.67 13.36 -6.92
C PHE A 16 -16.68 12.45 -8.15
N LEU A 17 -15.78 11.46 -8.22
CA LEU A 17 -15.74 10.50 -9.32
C LEU A 17 -17.03 9.66 -9.37
N ILE A 18 -17.49 9.13 -8.24
CA ILE A 18 -18.71 8.30 -8.14
C ILE A 18 -19.96 9.09 -8.51
N LYS A 19 -20.05 10.36 -8.11
CA LYS A 19 -21.16 11.26 -8.45
C LYS A 19 -21.23 11.56 -9.95
N ASN A 20 -20.09 11.52 -10.63
CA ASN A 20 -19.97 11.77 -12.07
C ASN A 20 -19.77 10.49 -12.91
N ARG A 21 -19.98 9.30 -12.31
CA ARG A 21 -19.62 8.01 -12.91
C ARG A 21 -20.21 7.76 -14.30
N ASP A 22 -21.45 8.17 -14.56
CA ASP A 22 -22.11 7.94 -15.85
C ASP A 22 -21.45 8.75 -16.98
N LYS A 23 -20.89 9.92 -16.65
CA LYS A 23 -20.16 10.78 -17.60
C LYS A 23 -18.74 10.29 -17.84
N ILE A 24 -18.09 9.78 -16.79
CA ILE A 24 -16.69 9.34 -16.83
C ILE A 24 -16.58 7.88 -17.33
N GLY A 25 -17.66 7.11 -17.22
CA GLY A 25 -17.71 5.70 -17.62
C GLY A 25 -17.01 4.76 -16.63
N ILE A 26 -17.06 5.07 -15.33
CA ILE A 26 -16.41 4.24 -14.29
C ILE A 26 -17.42 3.39 -13.52
N ASP A 27 -16.96 2.23 -13.06
CA ASP A 27 -17.68 1.37 -12.12
C ASP A 27 -17.23 1.72 -10.69
N PRO A 28 -18.12 2.26 -9.82
CA PRO A 28 -17.78 2.61 -8.45
C PRO A 28 -17.23 1.45 -7.62
N GLN A 29 -17.56 0.21 -7.97
CA GLN A 29 -17.10 -0.99 -7.26
C GLN A 29 -15.71 -1.45 -7.69
N LYS A 30 -15.06 -0.77 -8.64
CA LYS A 30 -13.77 -1.16 -9.22
C LYS A 30 -12.71 -0.05 -9.13
N ILE A 31 -12.86 0.85 -8.16
CA ILE A 31 -11.87 1.93 -7.93
C ILE A 31 -10.65 1.33 -7.21
N ILE A 32 -9.48 1.47 -7.83
CA ILE A 32 -8.19 1.06 -7.28
C ILE A 32 -7.39 2.31 -6.93
N LEU A 33 -6.84 2.38 -5.73
CA LEU A 33 -5.95 3.47 -5.33
C LEU A 33 -4.50 3.12 -5.63
N SER A 34 -3.70 4.12 -6.00
CA SER A 34 -2.26 3.97 -6.22
C SER A 34 -1.52 5.19 -5.71
N GLY A 35 -0.38 4.98 -5.05
CA GLY A 35 0.40 6.06 -4.47
C GLY A 35 1.87 5.71 -4.29
N SER A 36 2.70 6.75 -4.25
CA SER A 36 4.16 6.70 -4.09
C SER A 36 4.58 7.52 -2.87
N SER A 37 5.50 6.99 -2.05
CA SER A 37 6.02 7.66 -0.84
C SER A 37 4.89 8.18 0.05
N ALA A 38 4.84 9.48 0.37
CA ALA A 38 3.73 10.10 1.12
C ALA A 38 2.34 9.84 0.49
N GLY A 39 2.24 9.77 -0.83
CA GLY A 39 1.01 9.40 -1.53
C GLY A 39 0.63 7.94 -1.28
N ALA A 40 1.61 7.05 -1.16
CA ALA A 40 1.40 5.65 -0.79
C ALA A 40 0.84 5.53 0.64
N GLU A 41 1.37 6.31 1.58
CA GLU A 41 0.84 6.37 2.95
C GLU A 41 -0.62 6.86 2.97
N GLY A 42 -0.93 7.90 2.18
CA GLY A 42 -2.30 8.41 2.04
C GLY A 42 -3.26 7.36 1.51
N VAL A 43 -2.94 6.71 0.39
CA VAL A 43 -3.83 5.69 -0.20
C VAL A 43 -3.95 4.44 0.65
N LEU A 44 -2.91 4.01 1.37
CA LEU A 44 -3.01 2.87 2.29
C LEU A 44 -3.95 3.18 3.46
N ASN A 45 -3.84 4.38 4.05
CA ASN A 45 -4.74 4.80 5.12
C ASN A 45 -6.19 4.92 4.65
N ALA A 46 -6.43 5.35 3.40
CA ALA A 46 -7.76 5.42 2.82
C ALA A 46 -8.32 4.05 2.43
N ALA A 47 -7.47 3.20 1.84
CA ALA A 47 -7.80 1.85 1.37
C ALA A 47 -8.32 0.94 2.48
N TYR A 48 -7.69 0.98 3.65
CA TYR A 48 -8.05 0.14 4.80
C TYR A 48 -9.11 0.77 5.71
N GLN A 49 -9.88 1.75 5.20
CA GLN A 49 -11.14 2.12 5.86
C GLN A 49 -12.22 1.06 5.58
N PRO A 50 -13.17 0.86 6.52
CA PRO A 50 -14.38 0.13 6.23
C PRO A 50 -15.14 0.71 5.02
N PRO A 51 -15.99 -0.08 4.35
CA PRO A 51 -16.82 0.38 3.25
C PRO A 51 -17.54 1.70 3.57
N CYS A 52 -17.46 2.68 2.66
CA CYS A 52 -18.05 4.01 2.86
C CYS A 52 -19.35 4.18 2.05
N CYS A 53 -20.30 4.92 2.61
CA CYS A 53 -21.56 5.26 1.95
C CYS A 53 -21.37 6.47 1.02
N TYR A 54 -21.21 6.21 -0.29
CA TYR A 54 -21.16 7.27 -1.30
C TYR A 54 -22.54 7.63 -1.91
N GLY A 55 -23.63 7.24 -1.25
CA GLY A 55 -25.00 7.48 -1.73
C GLY A 55 -25.40 6.62 -2.94
N LEU A 56 -24.83 5.42 -3.06
CA LEU A 56 -25.16 4.44 -4.10
C LEU A 56 -26.28 3.50 -3.64
N ASP A 57 -27.21 3.16 -4.54
CA ASP A 57 -28.28 2.17 -4.28
C ASP A 57 -27.73 0.78 -3.93
N SER A 58 -26.53 0.46 -4.42
CA SER A 58 -25.81 -0.77 -4.09
C SER A 58 -25.26 -0.82 -2.66
N GLY A 59 -25.38 0.28 -1.90
CA GLY A 59 -24.89 0.37 -0.53
C GLY A 59 -23.43 0.85 -0.42
N PRO A 60 -22.80 0.64 0.76
CA PRO A 60 -21.43 1.02 1.03
C PRO A 60 -20.43 0.34 0.08
N VAL A 61 -19.37 1.06 -0.31
CA VAL A 61 -18.34 0.55 -1.22
C VAL A 61 -16.96 0.71 -0.60
N SER A 62 -16.16 -0.35 -0.66
CA SER A 62 -14.71 -0.30 -0.41
C SER A 62 -13.95 -0.08 -1.71
N TYR A 63 -12.73 0.43 -1.60
CA TYR A 63 -11.79 0.37 -2.72
C TYR A 63 -11.54 -1.09 -3.12
N ALA A 64 -11.44 -1.34 -4.42
CA ALA A 64 -11.31 -2.69 -4.99
C ALA A 64 -9.89 -3.25 -4.86
N GLY A 65 -8.91 -2.37 -4.69
CA GLY A 65 -7.52 -2.72 -4.39
C GLY A 65 -6.67 -1.47 -4.14
N VAL A 66 -5.45 -1.69 -3.67
CA VAL A 66 -4.46 -0.62 -3.44
C VAL A 66 -3.08 -1.02 -3.97
N ILE A 67 -2.38 -0.06 -4.58
CA ILE A 67 -1.00 -0.18 -5.03
C ILE A 67 -0.16 0.81 -4.24
N SER A 68 0.82 0.32 -3.50
CA SER A 68 1.72 1.12 -2.68
C SER A 68 3.15 0.99 -3.15
N MET A 69 3.81 2.12 -3.37
CA MET A 69 5.23 2.19 -3.70
C MET A 69 5.96 2.96 -2.59
N ALA A 70 6.70 2.24 -1.75
CA ALA A 70 7.40 2.75 -0.57
C ALA A 70 6.50 3.51 0.44
N GLY A 71 5.34 2.94 0.76
CA GLY A 71 4.39 3.48 1.74
C GLY A 71 4.36 2.70 3.05
N ALA A 72 3.82 3.34 4.09
CA ALA A 72 3.58 2.76 5.41
C ALA A 72 2.28 3.29 6.05
N ILE A 73 1.84 2.62 7.11
CA ILE A 73 0.69 3.05 7.92
C ILE A 73 1.09 3.21 9.41
N PRO A 74 0.44 4.11 10.16
CA PRO A 74 0.72 4.30 11.59
C PRO A 74 0.04 3.24 12.48
N ASP A 75 -0.96 2.52 11.97
CA ASP A 75 -1.74 1.56 12.77
C ASP A 75 -2.18 0.34 11.94
N THR A 76 -1.62 -0.82 12.26
CA THR A 76 -1.96 -2.10 11.61
C THR A 76 -3.28 -2.70 12.07
N SER A 77 -3.89 -2.20 13.15
CA SER A 77 -5.21 -2.63 13.62
C SER A 77 -6.32 -2.32 12.61
N ARG A 78 -6.07 -1.33 11.73
CA ARG A 78 -6.97 -0.95 10.64
C ARG A 78 -7.03 -1.98 9.52
N ILE A 79 -6.12 -2.95 9.47
CA ILE A 79 -6.17 -4.07 8.52
C ILE A 79 -6.80 -5.27 9.23
N PHE A 80 -8.10 -5.45 9.04
CA PHE A 80 -8.88 -6.56 9.57
C PHE A 80 -9.80 -7.11 8.48
N LYS A 81 -10.52 -8.20 8.75
CA LYS A 81 -11.21 -8.97 7.70
C LYS A 81 -12.13 -8.14 6.81
N GLU A 82 -12.85 -7.17 7.37
CA GLU A 82 -13.81 -6.34 6.63
C GLU A 82 -13.19 -5.10 5.97
N SER A 83 -11.98 -4.68 6.36
CA SER A 83 -11.27 -3.53 5.76
C SER A 83 -10.11 -3.92 4.85
N ALA A 84 -9.60 -5.14 4.99
CA ALA A 84 -8.46 -5.62 4.22
C ALA A 84 -8.87 -5.89 2.77
N ILE A 85 -8.18 -5.24 1.83
CA ILE A 85 -8.44 -5.34 0.39
C ILE A 85 -7.21 -5.89 -0.35
N PRO A 86 -7.37 -6.44 -1.57
CA PRO A 86 -6.25 -6.82 -2.41
C PRO A 86 -5.19 -5.71 -2.50
N SER A 87 -3.93 -6.04 -2.23
CA SER A 87 -2.86 -5.05 -2.15
C SER A 87 -1.61 -5.47 -2.93
N LEU A 88 -1.09 -4.58 -3.77
CA LEU A 88 0.22 -4.69 -4.39
C LEU A 88 1.18 -3.71 -3.71
N LEU A 89 2.29 -4.21 -3.21
CA LEU A 89 3.21 -3.45 -2.37
C LEU A 89 4.63 -3.55 -2.93
N PHE A 90 5.28 -2.43 -3.24
CA PHE A 90 6.67 -2.35 -3.66
C PHE A 90 7.48 -1.60 -2.61
N HIS A 91 8.60 -2.16 -2.15
CA HIS A 91 9.40 -1.49 -1.13
C HIS A 91 10.86 -1.98 -1.12
N GLY A 92 11.80 -1.06 -0.94
CA GLY A 92 13.21 -1.36 -0.72
C GLY A 92 13.50 -1.70 0.74
N THR A 93 14.26 -2.77 1.00
CA THR A 93 14.59 -3.19 2.38
C THR A 93 15.50 -2.20 3.12
N CYS A 94 16.17 -1.33 2.37
CA CYS A 94 17.08 -0.30 2.86
C CYS A 94 16.53 1.12 2.65
N ASP A 95 15.21 1.26 2.47
CA ASP A 95 14.55 2.55 2.43
C ASP A 95 14.88 3.35 3.69
N ASN A 96 15.55 4.48 3.51
CA ASN A 96 16.05 5.32 4.59
C ASN A 96 15.05 6.41 5.02
N LEU A 97 13.88 6.50 4.38
CA LEU A 97 12.85 7.48 4.70
C LEU A 97 11.62 6.79 5.30
N VAL A 98 11.10 5.77 4.61
CA VAL A 98 9.90 5.03 5.01
C VAL A 98 10.29 3.59 5.32
N PRO A 99 10.09 3.09 6.54
CA PRO A 99 10.60 1.78 6.92
C PRO A 99 9.90 0.66 6.14
N TYR A 100 10.67 -0.32 5.68
CA TYR A 100 10.15 -1.50 4.98
C TYR A 100 9.28 -2.40 5.87
N ALA A 101 9.71 -2.59 7.11
CA ALA A 101 8.98 -3.29 8.17
C ALA A 101 8.44 -2.29 9.20
N SER A 102 8.35 -2.68 10.47
CA SER A 102 7.94 -1.77 11.54
C SER A 102 9.16 -1.07 12.14
N ALA A 103 9.23 0.25 12.03
CA ALA A 103 10.26 1.05 12.69
C ALA A 103 9.78 2.50 12.89
N SER A 104 10.58 3.32 13.58
CA SER A 104 10.32 4.75 13.62
C SER A 104 10.53 5.37 12.23
N HIS A 105 9.71 6.37 11.90
CA HIS A 105 9.84 7.19 10.70
C HIS A 105 11.26 7.78 10.63
N HIS A 106 11.92 7.68 9.46
CA HIS A 106 13.34 8.01 9.28
C HIS A 106 14.32 7.33 10.28
N TYR A 107 13.91 6.24 10.94
CA TYR A 107 14.71 5.55 11.97
C TYR A 107 15.17 6.49 13.11
N CYS A 108 14.38 7.53 13.39
CA CYS A 108 14.70 8.53 14.40
C CYS A 108 14.50 7.99 15.83
N LYS A 109 15.13 8.65 16.81
CA LYS A 109 14.99 8.33 18.25
C LYS A 109 13.68 8.88 18.81
N GLU A 110 13.14 8.25 19.84
CA GLU A 110 11.92 8.69 20.55
C GLU A 110 11.93 10.16 20.96
N SER A 111 13.09 10.70 21.31
CA SER A 111 13.25 12.10 21.72
C SER A 111 13.31 13.10 20.57
N GLN A 112 13.28 12.66 19.31
CA GLN A 112 13.40 13.54 18.15
C GLN A 112 12.02 13.97 17.63
N PRO A 113 11.85 15.24 17.20
CA PRO A 113 10.63 15.69 16.55
C PRO A 113 10.29 14.82 15.34
N GLY A 114 9.02 14.45 15.19
CA GLY A 114 8.56 13.58 14.11
C GLY A 114 8.71 12.09 14.40
N TYR A 115 9.07 11.70 15.63
CA TYR A 115 9.00 10.31 16.05
C TYR A 115 7.58 9.77 15.95
N LEU A 116 7.43 8.80 15.06
CA LEU A 116 6.20 8.07 14.81
C LEU A 116 6.61 6.66 14.38
N VAL A 117 6.00 5.63 14.97
CA VAL A 117 6.19 4.27 14.48
C VAL A 117 5.33 4.09 13.23
N LEU A 118 5.95 3.61 12.17
CA LEU A 118 5.32 3.31 10.89
C LEU A 118 5.54 1.84 10.54
N HIS A 119 4.56 1.29 9.83
CA HIS A 119 4.51 -0.10 9.42
C HIS A 119 4.48 -0.18 7.89
N GLY A 120 5.63 -0.52 7.30
CA GLY A 120 5.79 -0.61 5.85
C GLY A 120 5.24 -1.87 5.22
N ALA A 121 5.55 -2.03 3.93
CA ALA A 121 5.04 -3.08 3.07
C ALA A 121 5.19 -4.50 3.64
N TYR A 122 6.32 -4.81 4.31
CA TYR A 122 6.52 -6.14 4.90
C TYR A 122 5.51 -6.43 6.01
N THR A 123 5.36 -5.49 6.94
CA THR A 123 4.42 -5.63 8.07
C THR A 123 2.97 -5.65 7.57
N ILE A 124 2.64 -4.80 6.59
CA ILE A 124 1.32 -4.79 5.93
C ILE A 124 1.04 -6.16 5.29
N ALA A 125 1.98 -6.71 4.51
CA ALA A 125 1.83 -8.01 3.86
C ALA A 125 1.65 -9.15 4.88
N GLN A 126 2.37 -9.12 6.01
CA GLN A 126 2.17 -10.09 7.09
C GLN A 126 0.76 -10.00 7.68
N LYS A 127 0.20 -8.80 7.79
CA LYS A 127 -1.16 -8.61 8.30
C LYS A 127 -2.21 -9.09 7.29
N LEU A 128 -2.04 -8.80 6.00
CA LEU A 128 -2.89 -9.31 4.91
C LEU A 128 -2.84 -10.85 4.83
N LYS A 129 -1.66 -11.44 5.06
CA LYS A 129 -1.52 -12.90 5.18
C LYS A 129 -2.40 -13.46 6.30
N GLN A 130 -2.39 -12.83 7.48
CA GLN A 130 -3.20 -13.25 8.63
C GLN A 130 -4.70 -13.14 8.38
N THR A 131 -5.15 -12.13 7.63
CA THR A 131 -6.57 -11.97 7.28
C THR A 131 -7.02 -12.87 6.12
N GLY A 132 -6.09 -13.58 5.47
CA GLY A 132 -6.38 -14.38 4.28
C GLY A 132 -6.68 -13.51 3.04
N THR A 133 -6.27 -12.24 3.07
CA THR A 133 -6.53 -11.28 1.99
C THR A 133 -5.49 -11.45 0.88
N PRO A 134 -5.88 -11.37 -0.41
CA PRO A 134 -4.93 -11.47 -1.51
C PRO A 134 -3.91 -10.33 -1.46
N TYR A 135 -2.65 -10.63 -1.73
CA TYR A 135 -1.62 -9.59 -1.81
C TYR A 135 -0.46 -10.01 -2.70
N TRP A 136 0.28 -9.03 -3.18
CA TRP A 136 1.54 -9.24 -3.85
C TRP A 136 2.58 -8.27 -3.28
N LEU A 137 3.60 -8.81 -2.62
CA LEU A 137 4.72 -8.03 -2.08
C LEU A 137 5.94 -8.17 -3.00
N TYR A 138 6.42 -7.05 -3.54
CA TYR A 138 7.73 -6.89 -4.15
C TYR A 138 8.72 -6.34 -3.14
N THR A 139 9.75 -7.14 -2.88
CA THR A 139 10.84 -6.80 -1.98
C THR A 139 12.11 -6.54 -2.78
N TYR A 140 12.60 -5.31 -2.77
CA TYR A 140 13.87 -4.96 -3.41
C TYR A 140 14.98 -4.95 -2.37
N CYS A 141 15.75 -6.03 -2.34
CA CYS A 141 16.83 -6.19 -1.38
C CYS A 141 17.90 -5.13 -1.58
N ASN A 142 18.28 -4.47 -0.49
CA ASN A 142 19.27 -3.40 -0.44
C ASN A 142 18.93 -2.14 -1.24
N ALA A 143 17.72 -2.05 -1.80
CA ALA A 143 17.23 -0.82 -2.41
C ALA A 143 16.76 0.17 -1.34
N ALA A 144 16.95 1.46 -1.60
CA ALA A 144 16.51 2.54 -0.75
C ALA A 144 15.17 3.13 -1.25
N HIS A 145 14.93 4.41 -0.99
CA HIS A 145 13.63 5.05 -1.27
C HIS A 145 13.33 5.25 -2.77
N GLU A 146 14.26 4.97 -3.68
CA GLU A 146 14.00 5.02 -5.14
C GLU A 146 12.86 4.09 -5.59
N ILE A 147 12.56 3.05 -4.81
CA ILE A 147 11.42 2.15 -5.07
C ILE A 147 10.07 2.87 -4.96
N ALA A 148 10.04 4.08 -4.40
CA ALA A 148 8.86 4.94 -4.50
C ALA A 148 8.48 5.27 -5.96
N GLY A 149 9.45 5.35 -6.87
CA GLY A 149 9.22 5.77 -8.27
C GLY A 149 9.47 4.66 -9.30
N ASP A 150 10.50 3.83 -9.09
CA ASP A 150 10.95 2.83 -10.07
C ASP A 150 9.84 1.87 -10.57
N PRO A 151 8.94 1.34 -9.71
CA PRO A 151 7.92 0.38 -10.12
C PRO A 151 6.93 0.93 -11.17
N MET A 152 6.70 2.25 -11.22
CA MET A 152 5.80 2.86 -12.21
C MET A 152 6.27 2.64 -13.65
N HIS A 153 7.57 2.41 -13.84
CA HIS A 153 8.18 2.17 -15.14
C HIS A 153 8.65 0.72 -15.28
N GLN A 154 9.31 0.19 -14.26
CA GLN A 154 9.96 -1.11 -14.31
C GLN A 154 8.99 -2.27 -14.04
N ASN A 155 7.86 -2.00 -13.38
CA ASN A 155 6.88 -3.01 -12.97
C ASN A 155 5.47 -2.69 -13.46
N PHE A 156 5.37 -1.97 -14.57
CA PHE A 156 4.09 -1.58 -15.15
C PHE A 156 3.25 -2.81 -15.53
N THR A 157 3.88 -3.85 -16.08
CA THR A 157 3.19 -5.11 -16.43
C THR A 157 2.58 -5.78 -15.20
N GLU A 158 3.31 -5.82 -14.09
CA GLU A 158 2.88 -6.39 -12.82
C GLU A 158 1.74 -5.60 -12.19
N ILE A 159 1.79 -4.26 -12.30
CA ILE A 159 0.69 -3.38 -11.90
C ILE A 159 -0.58 -3.70 -12.69
N ILE A 160 -0.47 -3.88 -14.02
CA ILE A 160 -1.61 -4.26 -14.86
C ILE A 160 -2.11 -5.67 -14.54
N ASP A 161 -1.21 -6.63 -14.33
CA ASP A 161 -1.58 -7.98 -13.90
C ASP A 161 -2.33 -7.94 -12.57
N PHE A 162 -1.83 -7.23 -11.56
CA PHE A 162 -2.54 -7.08 -10.29
C PHE A 162 -3.95 -6.52 -10.46
N CYS A 163 -4.11 -5.43 -11.22
CA CYS A 163 -5.42 -4.86 -11.52
C CYS A 163 -6.35 -5.91 -12.17
N TYR A 164 -5.84 -6.72 -13.10
CA TYR A 164 -6.64 -7.71 -13.80
C TYR A 164 -6.91 -8.98 -12.98
N SER A 165 -5.87 -9.66 -12.50
CA SER A 165 -5.96 -10.96 -11.85
C SER A 165 -6.45 -10.88 -10.40
N PHE A 166 -5.93 -9.95 -9.60
CA PHE A 166 -6.30 -9.84 -8.18
C PHE A 166 -7.61 -9.08 -8.00
N VAL A 167 -7.78 -7.96 -8.72
CA VAL A 167 -8.95 -7.09 -8.51
C VAL A 167 -10.13 -7.51 -9.39
N LEU A 168 -9.97 -7.55 -10.72
CA LEU A 168 -11.10 -7.84 -11.62
C LEU A 168 -11.52 -9.32 -11.60
N ASN A 169 -10.56 -10.24 -11.62
CA ASN A 169 -10.82 -11.69 -11.59
C ASN A 169 -10.89 -12.29 -10.19
N LYS A 170 -10.66 -11.48 -9.14
CA LYS A 170 -10.80 -11.88 -7.74
C LYS A 170 -9.97 -13.12 -7.36
N ASN A 171 -8.75 -13.22 -7.88
CA ASN A 171 -7.81 -14.25 -7.46
C ASN A 171 -7.54 -14.14 -5.94
N THR A 172 -7.38 -15.29 -5.29
CA THR A 172 -7.12 -15.41 -3.84
C THR A 172 -5.64 -15.56 -3.49
N GLU A 173 -4.75 -15.40 -4.47
CA GLU A 173 -3.32 -15.61 -4.31
C GLU A 173 -2.66 -14.66 -3.30
N GLN A 174 -1.67 -15.18 -2.59
CA GLN A 174 -0.76 -14.42 -1.75
C GLN A 174 0.67 -14.65 -2.26
N ARG A 175 1.27 -13.62 -2.83
CA ARG A 175 2.53 -13.70 -3.57
C ARG A 175 3.59 -12.82 -2.94
N VAL A 176 4.83 -13.32 -2.91
CA VAL A 176 6.01 -12.53 -2.53
C VAL A 176 7.06 -12.72 -3.62
N THR A 177 7.55 -11.61 -4.16
CA THR A 177 8.64 -11.56 -5.14
C THR A 177 9.82 -10.84 -4.51
N VAL A 178 10.96 -11.52 -4.41
CA VAL A 178 12.19 -10.96 -3.86
C VAL A 178 13.16 -10.68 -5.00
N LEU A 179 13.55 -9.42 -5.15
CA LEU A 179 14.51 -8.96 -6.15
C LEU A 179 15.81 -8.60 -5.45
N LYS A 180 16.86 -9.36 -5.76
CA LYS A 180 18.21 -9.04 -5.31
C LYS A 180 18.76 -7.89 -6.14
N THR A 181 19.39 -6.92 -5.47
CA THR A 181 20.12 -5.85 -6.15
C THR A 181 21.61 -5.95 -5.82
N ASP A 182 22.47 -5.38 -6.67
CA ASP A 182 23.91 -5.32 -6.43
C ASP A 182 24.31 -4.26 -5.38
N LYS A 183 23.32 -3.65 -4.70
CA LYS A 183 23.55 -2.62 -3.69
C LYS A 183 24.05 -3.24 -2.40
N LYS A 184 24.85 -2.47 -1.67
CA LYS A 184 25.40 -2.86 -0.37
C LYS A 184 24.28 -2.91 0.69
N PRO A 185 24.37 -3.81 1.68
CA PRO A 185 23.49 -3.79 2.84
C PRO A 185 23.57 -2.45 3.59
N CYS A 186 22.44 -2.04 4.16
CA CYS A 186 22.31 -0.86 5.02
C CYS A 186 22.39 -1.25 6.51
N GLU A 187 22.45 -0.24 7.38
CA GLU A 187 22.51 -0.42 8.84
C GLU A 187 21.16 -0.71 9.50
N TYR A 188 20.07 -0.74 8.71
CA TYR A 188 18.74 -1.09 9.19
C TYR A 188 18.58 -2.61 9.34
N GLN A 189 17.38 -3.05 9.73
CA GLN A 189 17.07 -4.48 9.88
C GLN A 189 17.46 -5.26 8.62
N THR A 190 18.27 -6.30 8.79
CA THR A 190 18.63 -7.24 7.73
C THR A 190 17.58 -8.34 7.64
N PHE A 191 17.29 -8.78 6.40
CA PHE A 191 16.34 -9.85 6.15
C PHE A 191 17.03 -11.03 5.47
N ASN A 192 16.89 -12.24 6.04
CA ASN A 192 17.60 -13.43 5.56
C ASN A 192 17.33 -13.75 4.08
N PHE A 193 16.09 -13.55 3.62
CA PHE A 193 15.71 -13.74 2.22
C PHE A 193 16.43 -12.82 1.22
N CYS A 194 17.15 -11.79 1.69
CA CYS A 194 18.02 -10.96 0.85
C CYS A 194 19.45 -11.47 0.76
N ASN A 195 19.83 -12.43 1.61
CA ASN A 195 21.17 -13.01 1.68
C ASN A 195 21.22 -14.47 1.22
N GLU A 196 20.06 -15.15 1.15
CA GLU A 196 19.85 -16.47 0.52
C GLU A 196 19.82 -16.34 -1.00
#